data_AF-S4P6S8-F1
#
_entry.id   AF-S4P6S8-F1
#
_cell.length_a   1.000
_cell.length_b   1.000
_cell.length_c   1.000
_cell.angle_alpha   90.00
_cell.angle_beta   90.00
_cell.angle_gamma   90.00
#
_symmetry.space_group_name_H-M   'P 1'
#
loop_
_entity.id
_entity.type
_entity.pdbx_description
1 polymer ?
#
loop_
_entity_poly.entity_id
_entity_poly.type
_entity_poly.pdbx_seq_one_letter_code
_entity_poly.pdbx_strand_id
1 'polypeptide(L)'
;MEYYSTSAIIGPDEMIWRTMGGYLRKVESCRNGVVWGICHDHRVWVYTGGWGGGILKGIGGSDGIHPMTDTQTYCIYENQRWNPLSGYTSTGLPTDRYMWSDVTGKHKRTREHTKLLSRHWHWISEWMVDYNTPGGVDNEGWQYATDFPAPYHGKKVFTDCVRRRRWYRKAQIVTEGPWIRAGSTALLDISLWANDKTVSVWAITLAGEAIYRTGVTANT
;
A
#
# COMPACT_ATOMS: atom_id res chain seq x y z
N MET A 1 -7.59 -17.74 -48.32
CA MET A 1 -7.89 -16.69 -47.32
C MET A 1 -6.61 -16.42 -46.58
N GLU A 2 -5.94 -15.31 -46.87
CA GLU A 2 -4.81 -14.85 -46.06
C GLU A 2 -5.38 -14.06 -44.88
N TYR A 3 -4.99 -14.46 -43.67
CA TYR A 3 -5.34 -13.73 -42.45
C TYR A 3 -4.35 -12.57 -42.31
N TYR A 4 -4.85 -11.34 -42.36
CA TYR A 4 -4.07 -10.15 -42.07
C TYR A 4 -4.45 -9.63 -40.69
N SER A 5 -3.46 -9.47 -39.82
CA SER A 5 -3.61 -8.80 -38.53
C SER A 5 -2.90 -7.45 -38.61
N THR A 6 -3.56 -6.38 -38.15
CA THR A 6 -2.95 -5.05 -37.99
C THR A 6 -2.09 -4.94 -36.73
N SER A 7 -1.84 -6.05 -36.05
CA SER A 7 -1.04 -6.12 -34.82
C SER A 7 -0.12 -7.34 -34.88
N ALA A 8 1.10 -7.17 -34.37
CA ALA A 8 2.08 -8.25 -34.32
C ALA A 8 1.46 -9.47 -33.62
N ILE A 9 1.43 -10.60 -34.33
CA ILE A 9 1.06 -11.88 -33.72
C ILE A 9 2.29 -12.35 -32.95
N ILE A 10 2.31 -12.07 -31.65
CA ILE A 10 3.37 -12.51 -30.75
C ILE A 10 3.22 -14.02 -30.56
N GLY A 11 4.28 -14.77 -30.83
CA GLY A 11 4.28 -16.22 -30.64
C GLY A 11 4.13 -16.57 -29.14
N PRO A 12 3.56 -17.73 -28.78
CA PRO A 12 3.46 -18.16 -27.37
C PRO A 12 4.82 -18.14 -26.65
N ASP A 13 5.91 -18.43 -27.36
CA ASP A 13 7.28 -18.44 -26.83
C ASP A 13 7.83 -17.04 -26.52
N GLU A 14 7.21 -15.99 -27.08
CA GLU A 14 7.53 -14.59 -26.80
C GLU A 14 6.66 -14.02 -25.65
N MET A 15 5.59 -14.72 -25.24
CA MET A 15 4.70 -14.34 -24.13
C MET A 15 5.26 -14.81 -22.78
N ILE A 16 6.37 -14.22 -22.36
CA ILE A 16 7.06 -14.61 -21.12
C ILE A 16 6.74 -13.67 -19.94
N TRP A 17 6.63 -14.24 -18.75
CA TRP A 17 6.72 -13.48 -17.51
C TRP A 17 8.19 -13.30 -17.14
N ARG A 18 8.60 -12.04 -16.96
CA ARG A 18 9.94 -11.69 -16.45
C ARG A 18 9.80 -10.93 -15.15
N THR A 19 10.48 -11.39 -14.11
CA THR A 19 10.62 -10.63 -12.88
C THR A 19 11.40 -9.36 -13.17
N MET A 20 10.93 -8.22 -12.66
CA MET A 20 11.64 -6.94 -12.75
C MET A 20 12.08 -6.53 -11.35
N GLY A 21 13.29 -5.97 -11.24
CA GLY A 21 13.75 -5.37 -9.98
C GLY A 21 12.85 -4.21 -9.56
N GLY A 22 12.95 -3.82 -8.30
CA GLY A 22 12.06 -2.84 -7.68
C GLY A 22 10.94 -3.47 -6.85
N TYR A 23 10.08 -2.61 -6.31
CA TYR A 23 8.89 -3.03 -5.58
C TYR A 23 7.81 -1.97 -5.78
N LEU A 24 6.72 -2.35 -6.44
CA LEU A 24 5.63 -1.45 -6.81
C LEU A 24 4.31 -2.06 -6.36
N ARG A 25 3.42 -1.23 -5.84
CA ARG A 25 2.05 -1.59 -5.46
C ARG A 25 1.12 -1.56 -6.68
N LYS A 26 1.34 -0.61 -7.59
CA LYS A 26 0.57 -0.42 -8.82
C LYS A 26 1.51 -0.09 -9.97
N VAL A 27 1.16 -0.57 -11.17
CA VAL A 27 1.83 -0.25 -12.43
C VAL A 27 0.75 0.11 -13.46
N GLU A 28 1.02 1.12 -14.28
CA GLU A 28 0.21 1.50 -15.44
C GLU A 28 1.11 1.69 -16.65
N SER A 29 0.58 1.38 -17.83
CA SER A 29 1.30 1.54 -19.09
C SER A 29 0.37 2.06 -20.19
N CYS A 30 0.97 2.49 -21.29
CA CYS A 30 0.21 2.90 -22.48
C CYS A 30 0.88 2.38 -23.76
N ARG A 31 0.17 2.54 -24.89
CA ARG A 31 0.59 2.04 -26.21
C ARG A 31 1.94 2.59 -26.68
N ASN A 32 2.37 3.74 -26.16
CA ASN A 32 3.65 4.36 -26.52
C ASN A 32 4.83 3.86 -25.68
N GLY A 33 4.64 2.78 -24.90
CA GLY A 33 5.72 2.13 -24.13
C GLY A 33 6.10 2.85 -22.83
N VAL A 34 5.43 3.95 -22.47
CA VAL A 34 5.62 4.61 -21.18
C VAL A 34 4.96 3.76 -20.09
N VAL A 35 5.73 3.46 -19.04
CA VAL A 35 5.28 2.68 -17.88
C VAL A 35 5.61 3.44 -16.60
N TRP A 36 4.60 3.64 -15.77
CA TRP A 36 4.70 4.30 -14.48
C TRP A 36 4.25 3.34 -13.37
N GLY A 37 4.74 3.54 -12.16
CA GLY A 37 4.32 2.77 -11.00
C GLY A 37 4.29 3.59 -9.73
N ILE A 38 3.54 3.09 -8.74
CA ILE A 38 3.43 3.67 -7.40
C ILE A 38 3.85 2.62 -6.37
N CYS A 39 4.68 3.02 -5.41
CA CYS A 39 5.04 2.24 -4.22
C CYS A 39 3.93 2.27 -3.14
N HIS A 40 4.04 1.47 -2.08
CA HIS A 40 3.11 1.52 -0.94
C HIS A 40 3.21 2.85 -0.18
N ASP A 41 4.38 3.48 -0.17
CA ASP A 41 4.63 4.81 0.40
C ASP A 41 4.19 5.97 -0.51
N HIS A 42 3.47 5.68 -1.59
CA HIS A 42 2.91 6.64 -2.55
C HIS A 42 3.93 7.37 -3.42
N ARG A 43 5.21 6.98 -3.38
CA ARG A 43 6.21 7.48 -4.33
C ARG A 43 6.00 6.91 -5.72
N VAL A 44 6.26 7.73 -6.71
CA VAL A 44 6.02 7.45 -8.13
C VAL A 44 7.33 7.16 -8.84
N TRP A 45 7.30 6.22 -9.77
CA TRP A 45 8.45 5.74 -10.50
C TRP A 45 8.14 5.57 -11.98
N VAL A 46 9.10 5.91 -12.85
CA VAL A 46 9.04 5.70 -14.30
C VAL A 46 9.99 4.59 -14.68
N TYR A 47 9.54 3.67 -15.53
CA TYR A 47 10.36 2.60 -16.07
C TYR A 47 11.37 3.13 -17.09
N THR A 48 12.62 2.71 -17.00
CA THR A 48 13.72 3.20 -17.87
C THR A 48 14.02 2.30 -19.07
N GLY A 49 13.24 1.24 -19.30
CA GLY A 49 13.46 0.32 -20.44
C GLY A 49 14.46 -0.81 -20.19
N GLY A 50 15.07 -0.87 -19.00
CA GLY A 50 16.05 -1.90 -18.61
C GLY A 50 15.45 -3.11 -17.88
N TRP A 51 16.26 -4.09 -17.50
CA TRP A 51 15.85 -5.24 -16.69
C TRP A 51 16.92 -5.64 -15.68
N GLY A 52 16.52 -6.33 -14.61
CA GLY A 52 17.41 -6.73 -13.52
C GLY A 52 17.12 -5.96 -12.22
N GLY A 53 18.04 -6.06 -11.26
CA GLY A 53 17.90 -5.47 -9.93
C GLY A 53 17.04 -6.28 -8.96
N GLY A 54 17.04 -5.88 -7.68
CA GLY A 54 16.25 -6.51 -6.63
C GLY A 54 16.61 -7.98 -6.45
N ILE A 55 15.62 -8.88 -6.62
CA ILE A 55 15.84 -10.33 -6.50
C ILE A 55 16.75 -10.90 -7.60
N LEU A 56 16.94 -10.17 -8.71
CA LEU A 56 17.81 -10.57 -9.82
C LEU A 56 19.25 -10.10 -9.66
N LYS A 57 19.58 -9.44 -8.54
CA LYS A 57 20.95 -8.95 -8.28
C LYS A 57 21.95 -10.11 -8.35
N GLY A 58 22.96 -9.97 -9.20
CA GLY A 58 24.01 -10.97 -9.42
C GLY A 58 23.67 -12.07 -10.44
N ILE A 59 22.44 -12.10 -10.98
CA ILE A 59 22.02 -13.04 -12.06
C ILE A 59 22.23 -12.42 -13.45
N GLY A 60 22.39 -11.10 -13.51
CA GLY A 60 22.52 -10.31 -14.73
C GLY A 60 21.55 -9.13 -14.73
N GLY A 61 21.72 -8.22 -15.68
CA GLY A 61 20.86 -7.06 -15.85
C GLY A 61 21.36 -6.16 -16.96
N SER A 62 20.53 -5.19 -17.34
CA SER A 62 20.96 -4.07 -18.17
C SER A 62 21.53 -2.94 -17.31
N ASP A 63 22.12 -1.94 -17.96
CA ASP A 63 22.40 -0.66 -17.33
C ASP A 63 21.10 0.04 -16.86
N GLY A 64 21.24 1.08 -16.03
CA GLY A 64 20.11 1.86 -15.53
C GLY A 64 19.35 1.24 -14.36
N ILE A 65 20.03 0.44 -13.53
CA ILE A 65 19.50 -0.06 -12.26
C ILE A 65 19.72 0.98 -11.16
N HIS A 66 18.63 1.48 -10.59
CA HIS A 66 18.64 2.55 -9.59
C HIS A 66 18.12 2.05 -8.24
N PRO A 67 18.63 2.62 -7.13
CA PRO A 67 18.15 2.29 -5.80
C PRO A 67 16.70 2.73 -5.61
N MET A 68 15.93 1.90 -4.92
CA MET A 68 14.54 2.12 -4.59
C MET A 68 14.28 1.75 -3.13
N THR A 69 13.36 2.47 -2.50
CA THR A 69 12.86 2.12 -1.17
C THR A 69 11.35 2.22 -1.18
N ASP A 70 10.69 1.29 -0.51
CA ASP A 70 9.25 1.33 -0.25
C ASP A 70 8.99 1.09 1.23
N THR A 71 7.98 1.76 1.77
CA THR A 71 7.59 1.68 3.18
C THR A 71 6.12 1.32 3.29
N GLN A 72 5.80 0.33 4.12
CA GLN A 72 4.44 -0.10 4.36
C GLN A 72 4.09 0.04 5.84
N THR A 73 2.90 0.54 6.12
CA THR A 73 2.36 0.63 7.48
C THR A 73 1.40 -0.53 7.72
N TYR A 74 1.68 -1.29 8.78
CA TYR A 74 0.84 -2.40 9.24
C TYR A 74 0.02 -1.91 10.43
N CYS A 75 -1.29 -2.14 10.41
CA CYS A 75 -2.19 -1.75 11.49
C CYS A 75 -2.89 -2.96 12.09
N ILE A 76 -3.00 -2.98 13.41
CA ILE A 76 -3.83 -3.91 14.17
C ILE A 76 -4.67 -3.14 15.17
N TYR A 77 -5.74 -3.77 15.65
CA TYR A 77 -6.68 -3.14 16.57
C TYR A 77 -6.76 -3.98 17.85
N GLU A 78 -6.47 -3.33 18.97
CA GLU A 78 -6.75 -3.84 20.31
C GLU A 78 -8.19 -3.47 20.65
N ASN A 79 -9.02 -4.45 21.02
CA ASN A 79 -10.44 -4.28 21.30
C ASN A 79 -10.72 -4.68 22.76
N GLN A 80 -11.60 -3.92 23.42
CA GLN A 80 -12.03 -4.21 24.78
C GLN A 80 -13.54 -4.00 24.93
N ARG A 81 -14.16 -4.79 25.81
CA ARG A 81 -15.57 -4.66 26.18
C ARG A 81 -15.70 -4.21 27.62
N TRP A 82 -16.66 -3.32 27.87
CA TRP A 82 -17.01 -2.87 29.21
C TRP A 82 -17.77 -3.95 29.98
N ASN A 83 -17.37 -4.14 31.24
CA ASN A 83 -17.99 -5.00 32.23
C ASN A 83 -18.36 -4.13 33.46
N PRO A 84 -19.56 -4.32 34.06
CA PRO A 84 -19.96 -3.55 35.25
C PRO A 84 -19.03 -3.62 36.45
N LEU A 85 -18.31 -4.73 36.63
CA LEU A 85 -17.45 -4.96 37.80
C LEU A 85 -16.02 -4.46 37.60
N SER A 86 -15.49 -4.57 36.39
CA SER A 86 -14.06 -4.36 36.10
C SER A 86 -13.78 -3.30 35.03
N GLY A 87 -14.82 -2.66 34.49
CA GLY A 87 -14.68 -1.69 33.42
C GLY A 87 -14.29 -2.34 32.09
N TYR A 88 -13.46 -1.66 31.29
CA TYR A 88 -13.02 -2.21 30.01
C TYR A 88 -12.02 -3.35 30.20
N THR A 89 -12.31 -4.51 29.63
CA THR A 89 -11.49 -5.71 29.77
C THR A 89 -11.13 -6.34 28.43
N SER A 90 -10.11 -7.19 28.44
CA SER A 90 -9.69 -8.04 27.33
C SER A 90 -10.47 -9.36 27.26
N THR A 91 -11.61 -9.46 27.95
CA THR A 91 -12.50 -10.63 27.89
C THR A 91 -13.80 -10.20 27.23
N GLY A 92 -14.06 -10.76 26.06
CA GLY A 92 -15.28 -10.51 25.30
C GLY A 92 -16.36 -11.56 25.54
N LEU A 93 -17.53 -11.32 24.99
CA LEU A 93 -18.60 -12.30 24.79
C LEU A 93 -18.25 -13.22 23.61
N PRO A 94 -18.84 -14.43 23.52
CA PRO A 94 -18.61 -15.35 22.40
C PRO A 94 -18.90 -14.76 21.01
N THR A 95 -19.80 -13.78 20.95
CA THR A 95 -20.21 -13.08 19.71
C THR A 95 -19.36 -11.85 19.39
N ASP A 96 -18.39 -11.51 20.25
CA ASP A 96 -17.54 -10.35 20.04
C ASP A 96 -16.48 -10.59 18.98
N ARG A 97 -15.96 -9.49 18.42
CA ARG A 97 -14.73 -9.52 17.64
C ARG A 97 -13.55 -9.98 18.49
N TYR A 98 -12.49 -10.42 17.82
CA TYR A 98 -11.23 -10.74 18.49
C TYR A 98 -10.68 -9.53 19.25
N MET A 99 -10.18 -9.76 20.47
CA MET A 99 -9.54 -8.72 21.32
C MET A 99 -8.32 -8.08 20.66
N TRP A 100 -7.73 -8.79 19.71
CA TRP A 100 -6.69 -8.28 18.82
C TRP A 100 -7.06 -8.70 17.40
N SER A 101 -7.34 -7.72 16.54
CA SER A 101 -7.92 -7.95 15.22
C SER A 101 -7.30 -7.11 14.12
N ASP A 102 -7.65 -7.44 12.86
CA ASP A 102 -7.56 -6.49 11.76
C ASP A 102 -8.59 -5.37 11.89
N VAL A 103 -8.60 -4.45 10.92
CA VAL A 103 -9.56 -3.32 10.87
C VAL A 103 -11.02 -3.75 10.82
N THR A 104 -11.31 -4.93 10.30
CA THR A 104 -12.68 -5.44 10.16
C THR A 104 -13.23 -6.03 11.46
N GLY A 105 -12.34 -6.39 12.39
CA GLY A 105 -12.70 -7.15 13.59
C GLY A 105 -12.90 -8.66 13.35
N LYS A 106 -12.92 -9.11 12.09
CA LYS A 106 -13.27 -10.49 11.73
C LYS A 106 -12.09 -11.46 11.78
N HIS A 107 -10.85 -10.96 11.69
CA HIS A 107 -9.67 -11.81 11.75
C HIS A 107 -8.82 -11.48 12.95
N LYS A 108 -8.40 -12.50 13.69
CA LYS A 108 -7.43 -12.35 14.78
C LYS A 108 -6.08 -11.89 14.23
N ARG A 109 -5.57 -10.77 14.74
CA ARG A 109 -4.24 -10.24 14.41
C ARG A 109 -3.61 -9.66 15.68
N THR A 110 -2.52 -10.25 16.14
CA THR A 110 -1.76 -9.76 17.31
C THR A 110 -0.42 -9.17 16.88
N ARG A 111 0.23 -8.43 17.79
CA ARG A 111 1.56 -7.84 17.54
C ARG A 111 2.61 -8.91 17.23
N GLU A 112 2.53 -10.04 17.92
CA GLU A 112 3.47 -11.15 17.88
C GLU A 112 3.30 -12.02 16.63
N HIS A 113 2.08 -12.12 16.11
CA HIS A 113 1.76 -12.96 14.94
C HIS A 113 1.73 -12.17 13.62
N THR A 114 1.94 -10.85 13.66
CA THR A 114 2.02 -10.04 12.44
C THR A 114 3.40 -10.23 11.80
N LYS A 115 3.42 -10.88 10.63
CA LYS A 115 4.63 -11.21 9.88
C LYS A 115 4.73 -10.38 8.60
N LEU A 116 5.96 -10.12 8.17
CA LEU A 116 6.24 -9.48 6.89
C LEU A 116 6.00 -10.45 5.73
N LEU A 117 5.60 -9.91 4.59
CA LEU A 117 5.26 -10.69 3.39
C LEU A 117 6.48 -11.41 2.78
N SER A 118 7.69 -10.89 3.00
CA SER A 118 8.92 -11.53 2.54
C SER A 118 10.11 -11.17 3.44
N ARG A 119 11.19 -11.96 3.31
CA ARG A 119 12.49 -11.73 3.99
C ARG A 119 13.22 -10.46 3.56
N HIS A 120 12.75 -9.78 2.50
CA HIS A 120 13.36 -8.56 2.00
C HIS A 120 12.82 -7.31 2.70
N TRP A 121 11.68 -7.45 3.37
CA TRP A 121 11.13 -6.42 4.25
C TRP A 121 11.73 -6.53 5.64
N HIS A 122 11.95 -5.40 6.27
CA HIS A 122 12.43 -5.30 7.64
C HIS A 122 11.58 -4.30 8.43
N TRP A 123 11.29 -4.60 9.69
CA TRP A 123 10.66 -3.64 10.58
C TRP A 123 11.61 -2.48 10.84
N ILE A 124 11.12 -1.26 10.69
CA ILE A 124 11.88 -0.02 10.93
C ILE A 124 11.31 0.80 12.09
N SER A 125 10.27 0.29 12.74
CA SER A 125 9.70 0.86 13.95
C SER A 125 9.23 -0.24 14.88
N GLU A 126 9.03 0.10 16.15
CA GLU A 126 8.23 -0.71 17.06
C GLU A 126 6.73 -0.49 16.84
N TRP A 127 5.90 -1.33 17.48
CA TRP A 127 4.47 -1.11 17.56
C TRP A 127 4.18 0.16 18.37
N MET A 128 3.48 1.10 17.76
CA MET A 128 3.11 2.37 18.37
C MET A 128 1.60 2.57 18.33
N VAL A 129 1.06 3.27 19.33
CA VAL A 129 -0.34 3.70 19.34
C VAL A 129 -0.54 4.82 18.32
N ASP A 130 -1.60 4.74 17.53
CA ASP A 130 -1.93 5.73 16.52
C ASP A 130 -2.88 6.81 17.06
N TYR A 131 -2.30 7.93 17.48
CA TYR A 131 -3.05 9.08 17.97
C TYR A 131 -3.75 9.90 16.88
N ASN A 132 -3.46 9.63 15.59
CA ASN A 132 -4.08 10.30 14.45
C ASN A 132 -5.17 9.44 13.81
N THR A 133 -5.81 8.57 14.59
CA THR A 133 -6.89 7.72 14.10
C THR A 133 -8.11 8.56 13.70
N PRO A 134 -8.67 8.38 12.48
CA PRO A 134 -9.89 9.09 12.07
C PRO A 134 -11.04 8.89 13.06
N GLY A 135 -11.78 9.95 13.35
CA GLY A 135 -12.77 10.00 14.42
C GLY A 135 -12.20 10.41 15.79
N GLY A 136 -10.88 10.61 15.87
CA GLY A 136 -10.17 11.00 17.08
C GLY A 136 -9.98 9.84 18.05
N VAL A 137 -9.15 10.07 19.05
CA VAL A 137 -8.87 9.18 20.19
C VAL A 137 -8.78 10.00 21.47
N ASP A 138 -8.83 9.33 22.61
CA ASP A 138 -8.42 9.95 23.88
C ASP A 138 -6.88 10.00 24.03
N ASN A 139 -6.42 10.50 25.19
CA ASN A 139 -5.01 10.64 25.51
C ASN A 139 -4.25 9.30 25.62
N GLU A 140 -4.96 8.17 25.67
CA GLU A 140 -4.39 6.81 25.72
C GLU A 140 -4.52 6.08 24.37
N GLY A 141 -5.08 6.75 23.35
CA GLY A 141 -5.28 6.22 22.00
C GLY A 141 -6.54 5.39 21.81
N TRP A 142 -7.49 5.42 22.75
CA TRP A 142 -8.75 4.69 22.63
C TRP A 142 -9.79 5.48 21.84
N GLN A 143 -10.51 4.76 20.99
CA GLN A 143 -11.80 5.17 20.45
C GLN A 143 -12.90 4.36 21.13
N TYR A 144 -14.09 4.94 21.28
CA TYR A 144 -15.23 4.37 21.99
C TYR A 144 -16.42 4.21 21.07
N ALA A 145 -17.30 3.26 21.37
CA ALA A 145 -18.57 3.06 20.68
C ALA A 145 -19.59 2.35 21.57
N THR A 146 -20.87 2.45 21.22
CA THR A 146 -21.97 1.74 21.91
C THR A 146 -21.87 0.23 21.72
N ASP A 147 -21.46 -0.24 20.54
CA ASP A 147 -21.15 -1.64 20.24
C ASP A 147 -20.05 -1.76 19.17
N PHE A 148 -19.67 -2.98 18.80
CA PHE A 148 -18.59 -3.20 17.84
C PHE A 148 -18.93 -2.72 16.41
N PRO A 149 -20.13 -2.98 15.85
CA PRO A 149 -20.54 -2.46 14.55
C PRO A 149 -20.72 -0.93 14.48
N ALA A 150 -20.97 -0.26 15.61
CA ALA A 150 -21.23 1.17 15.66
C ALA A 150 -20.01 2.03 15.25
N PRO A 151 -20.26 3.27 14.80
CA PRO A 151 -19.21 4.26 14.59
C PRO A 151 -18.42 4.55 15.87
N TYR A 152 -17.11 4.74 15.73
CA TYR A 152 -16.20 5.03 16.83
C TYR A 152 -15.89 6.52 16.93
N HIS A 153 -15.72 7.01 18.15
CA HIS A 153 -15.38 8.41 18.45
C HIS A 153 -14.33 8.53 19.57
N GLY A 154 -13.60 9.64 19.61
CA GLY A 154 -12.49 9.82 20.55
C GLY A 154 -12.87 10.13 22.01
N LYS A 155 -14.10 10.59 22.28
CA LYS A 155 -14.52 10.99 23.64
C LYS A 155 -15.48 9.96 24.26
N LYS A 156 -15.05 9.30 25.33
CA LYS A 156 -15.89 8.36 26.08
C LYS A 156 -17.18 9.01 26.58
N VAL A 157 -18.31 8.35 26.35
CA VAL A 157 -19.62 8.65 26.93
C VAL A 157 -20.16 7.45 27.73
N PHE A 158 -21.22 7.66 28.51
CA PHE A 158 -21.74 6.65 29.42
C PHE A 158 -22.37 5.43 28.71
N THR A 159 -22.82 5.60 27.46
CA THR A 159 -23.41 4.54 26.63
C THR A 159 -22.36 3.68 25.92
N ASP A 160 -21.08 4.03 26.01
CA ASP A 160 -20.02 3.29 25.32
C ASP A 160 -19.73 1.97 26.05
N CYS A 161 -20.02 0.86 25.38
CA CYS A 161 -19.79 -0.48 25.92
C CYS A 161 -18.58 -1.17 25.30
N VAL A 162 -17.98 -0.59 24.26
CA VAL A 162 -16.75 -1.09 23.65
C VAL A 162 -15.76 0.03 23.40
N ARG A 163 -14.48 -0.33 23.36
CA ARG A 163 -13.42 0.55 22.89
C ARG A 163 -12.43 -0.20 22.01
N ARG A 164 -11.74 0.53 21.14
CA ARG A 164 -10.65 0.00 20.34
C ARG A 164 -9.48 0.97 20.30
N ARG A 165 -8.26 0.45 20.18
CA ARG A 165 -7.03 1.22 20.02
C ARG A 165 -6.28 0.72 18.80
N ARG A 166 -5.98 1.63 17.87
CA ARG A 166 -5.21 1.33 16.66
C ARG A 166 -3.73 1.36 17.01
N TRP A 167 -3.05 0.25 16.72
CA TRP A 167 -1.61 0.14 16.78
C TRP A 167 -1.06 0.05 15.36
N TYR A 168 0.08 0.69 15.11
CA TYR A 168 0.76 0.62 13.83
C TYR A 168 2.24 0.29 13.97
N ARG A 169 2.80 -0.33 12.94
CA ARG A 169 4.23 -0.61 12.80
C ARG A 169 4.65 -0.42 11.35
N LYS A 170 5.83 0.17 11.12
CA LYS A 170 6.34 0.42 9.78
C LYS A 170 7.38 -0.62 9.40
N ALA A 171 7.26 -1.14 8.19
CA ALA A 171 8.26 -1.95 7.55
C ALA A 171 8.84 -1.21 6.34
N GLN A 172 10.06 -1.53 5.96
CA GLN A 172 10.72 -1.00 4.78
C GLN A 172 11.37 -2.12 3.98
N ILE A 173 11.36 -1.97 2.66
CA ILE A 173 12.19 -2.73 1.74
C ILE A 173 13.18 -1.77 1.07
N VAL A 174 14.42 -2.21 0.98
CA VAL A 174 15.46 -1.57 0.16
C VAL A 174 15.74 -2.50 -1.01
N THR A 175 15.59 -1.98 -2.22
CA THR A 175 15.69 -2.75 -3.46
C THR A 175 16.30 -1.87 -4.55
N GLU A 176 16.43 -2.41 -5.75
CA GLU A 176 16.93 -1.68 -6.91
C GLU A 176 16.23 -2.21 -8.17
N GLY A 177 16.12 -1.40 -9.20
CA GLY A 177 15.49 -1.82 -10.45
C GLY A 177 15.58 -0.77 -11.55
N PRO A 178 15.05 -1.07 -12.74
CA PRO A 178 15.06 -0.19 -13.90
C PRO A 178 13.98 0.91 -13.77
N TRP A 179 14.04 1.67 -12.68
CA TRP A 179 13.04 2.65 -12.31
C TRP A 179 13.71 3.94 -11.82
N ILE A 180 13.22 5.09 -12.28
CA ILE A 180 13.63 6.41 -11.77
C ILE A 180 12.46 7.10 -11.08
N ARG A 181 12.76 7.87 -10.04
CA ARG A 181 11.72 8.55 -9.26
C ARG A 181 11.07 9.68 -10.08
N ALA A 182 9.75 9.66 -10.18
CA ALA A 182 8.96 10.66 -10.90
C ALA A 182 8.52 11.79 -9.96
N GLY A 183 9.37 12.80 -9.81
CA GLY A 183 9.07 13.97 -8.97
C GLY A 183 8.91 13.67 -7.47
N SER A 184 8.33 14.63 -6.75
CA SER A 184 8.14 14.56 -5.29
C SER A 184 6.68 14.38 -4.86
N THR A 185 5.71 14.59 -5.76
CA THR A 185 4.28 14.48 -5.46
C THR A 185 3.90 13.03 -5.21
N ALA A 186 3.34 12.77 -4.02
CA ALA A 186 2.84 11.46 -3.64
C ALA A 186 1.45 11.21 -4.26
N LEU A 187 1.27 10.05 -4.88
CA LEU A 187 0.04 9.70 -5.61
C LEU A 187 -0.67 8.49 -4.99
N LEU A 188 -2.00 8.58 -4.89
CA LEU A 188 -2.88 7.47 -4.55
C LEU A 188 -3.12 6.56 -5.75
N ASP A 189 -3.29 7.18 -6.92
CA ASP A 189 -3.62 6.48 -8.15
C ASP A 189 -3.08 7.20 -9.39
N ILE A 190 -2.87 6.44 -10.46
CA ILE A 190 -2.41 6.92 -11.77
C ILE A 190 -3.20 6.24 -12.89
N SER A 191 -3.35 6.95 -14.01
CA SER A 191 -3.85 6.43 -15.27
C SER A 191 -3.10 7.09 -16.42
N LEU A 192 -2.69 6.28 -17.40
CA LEU A 192 -1.99 6.77 -18.59
C LEU A 192 -2.92 6.68 -19.79
N TRP A 193 -2.93 7.75 -20.58
CA TRP A 193 -3.56 7.77 -21.90
C TRP A 193 -2.54 8.18 -22.94
N ALA A 194 -2.60 7.53 -24.10
CA ALA A 194 -1.73 7.83 -25.23
C ALA A 194 -2.49 7.82 -26.55
N ASN A 195 -2.05 8.69 -27.45
CA ASN A 195 -2.34 8.63 -28.88
C ASN A 195 -1.00 8.56 -29.65
N ASP A 196 -1.06 8.56 -30.98
CA ASP A 196 0.12 8.40 -31.85
C ASP A 196 1.21 9.48 -31.65
N LYS A 197 0.88 10.62 -31.03
CA LYS A 197 1.79 11.78 -30.88
C LYS A 197 2.17 12.09 -29.45
N THR A 198 1.32 11.74 -28.48
CA THR A 198 1.40 12.29 -27.13
C THR A 198 0.98 11.26 -26.09
N VAL A 199 1.62 11.35 -24.92
CA VAL A 199 1.21 10.64 -23.71
C VAL A 199 0.81 11.68 -22.67
N SER A 200 -0.26 11.38 -21.95
CA SER A 200 -0.72 12.15 -20.81
C SER A 200 -1.02 11.25 -19.62
N VAL A 201 -0.81 11.79 -18.42
CA VAL A 201 -1.04 11.11 -17.14
C VAL A 201 -2.11 11.87 -16.38
N TRP A 202 -3.14 11.16 -15.94
CA TRP A 202 -4.02 11.60 -14.87
C TRP A 202 -3.61 10.92 -13.58
N ALA A 203 -3.70 11.62 -12.45
CA ALA A 203 -3.41 11.04 -11.16
C ALA A 203 -4.24 11.67 -10.04
N ILE A 204 -4.33 10.96 -8.92
CA ILE A 204 -4.94 11.44 -7.68
C ILE A 204 -3.85 11.62 -6.63
N THR A 205 -3.73 12.81 -6.05
CA THR A 205 -2.75 13.08 -4.97
C THR A 205 -3.19 12.43 -3.66
N LEU A 206 -2.30 12.32 -2.68
CA LEU A 206 -2.66 11.92 -1.30
C LEU A 206 -3.75 12.80 -0.66
N ALA A 207 -3.88 14.06 -1.09
CA ALA A 207 -4.91 14.98 -0.62
C ALA A 207 -6.27 14.78 -1.32
N GLY A 208 -6.34 13.91 -2.34
CA GLY A 208 -7.56 13.64 -3.11
C GLY A 208 -7.76 14.54 -4.32
N GLU A 209 -6.76 15.34 -4.70
CA GLU A 209 -6.85 16.24 -5.86
C GLU A 209 -6.55 15.48 -7.15
N ALA A 210 -7.30 15.78 -8.21
CA ALA A 210 -7.00 15.31 -9.55
C ALA A 210 -5.93 16.21 -10.19
N ILE A 211 -4.85 15.61 -10.68
CA ILE A 211 -3.79 16.29 -11.43
C ILE A 211 -3.63 15.66 -12.82
N TYR A 212 -3.20 16.49 -13.78
CA TYR A 212 -3.03 16.12 -15.17
C TYR A 212 -1.66 16.58 -15.69
N ARG A 213 -0.95 15.69 -16.40
CA ARG A 213 0.37 15.98 -16.99
C ARG A 213 0.37 15.59 -18.47
N THR A 214 0.79 16.52 -19.32
CA THR A 214 1.02 16.30 -20.76
C THR A 214 2.50 16.17 -21.09
N GLY A 215 2.81 15.72 -22.30
CA GLY A 215 4.19 15.66 -22.80
C GLY A 215 5.04 14.62 -22.08
N VAL A 216 4.40 13.57 -21.56
CA VAL A 216 5.08 12.49 -20.85
C VAL A 216 5.86 11.65 -21.87
N THR A 217 7.09 11.32 -21.53
CA THR A 217 7.98 10.45 -22.31
C THR A 217 8.51 9.33 -21.41
N ALA A 218 9.19 8.35 -21.99
CA ALA A 218 9.84 7.29 -21.21
C ALA A 218 10.89 7.81 -20.22
N ASN A 219 11.33 9.07 -20.37
CA ASN A 219 12.39 9.68 -19.56
C ASN A 219 11.91 10.75 -18.58
N THR A 220 10.60 11.01 -18.48
CA THR A 220 10.04 12.19 -17.76
C THR A 220 8.77 11.92 -17.01
#